data_AF-A0A968YFE2-F1
#
_entry.id   AF-A0A968YFE2-F1
#
_cell.length_a   1.000
_cell.length_b   1.000
_cell.length_c   1.000
_cell.angle_alpha   90.00
_cell.angle_beta   90.00
_cell.angle_gamma   90.00
#
_symmetry.space_group_name_H-M   'P 1'
#
loop_
_entity.id
_entity.type
_entity.pdbx_description
1 polymer ?
#
loop_
_entity_poly.entity_id
_entity_poly.type
_entity_poly.pdbx_seq_one_letter_code
_entity_poly.pdbx_strand_id
1 'polypeptide(L)' 'MSSSQRLAMFAVEFQANIQNGFIEIPEQYKSQFVTQKSVKVILLKPEEHTPVEDLIDKLLKNPIQVEEFQPLKRNEIYE' A
#
# COMPACT_ATOMS: atom_id res chain seq x y z
N MET A 1 -42.36 7.96 -7.31
CA MET A 1 -40.93 8.28 -7.10
C MET A 1 -40.50 7.59 -5.81
N SER A 2 -39.86 6.41 -5.94
CA SER A 2 -39.45 5.63 -4.77
C SER A 2 -38.08 6.13 -4.33
N SER A 3 -38.04 6.83 -3.20
CA SER A 3 -36.81 7.29 -2.56
C SER A 3 -36.05 6.08 -2.05
N SER A 4 -35.01 5.65 -2.76
CA SER A 4 -33.99 4.76 -2.22
C SER A 4 -33.28 5.50 -1.10
N GLN A 5 -33.71 5.29 0.15
CA GLN A 5 -32.94 5.68 1.32
C GLN A 5 -31.56 5.03 1.21
N ARG A 6 -30.53 5.85 0.99
CA ARG A 6 -29.14 5.41 1.19
C ARG A 6 -29.00 5.11 2.67
N LEU A 7 -28.79 3.85 3.02
CA LEU A 7 -28.33 3.48 4.36
C LEU A 7 -27.01 4.21 4.60
N ALA A 8 -27.00 5.12 5.57
CA ALA A 8 -25.77 5.78 6.01
C ALA A 8 -24.86 4.72 6.61
N MET A 9 -23.75 4.41 5.94
CA MET A 9 -22.70 3.57 6.48
C MET A 9 -21.69 4.45 7.20
N PHE A 10 -21.32 4.07 8.41
CA PHE A 10 -20.26 4.69 9.18
C PHE A 10 -19.10 3.69 9.33
N ALA A 11 -17.87 4.18 9.25
CA ALA A 11 -16.65 3.39 9.38
C ALA A 11 -15.80 3.96 10.51
N VAL A 12 -15.19 3.07 11.29
CA VAL A 12 -14.16 3.41 12.27
C VAL A 12 -12.83 2.83 11.80
N GLU A 13 -11.78 3.63 11.88
CA GLU A 13 -10.41 3.18 11.65
C GLU A 13 -9.71 3.04 13.00
N PHE A 14 -9.01 1.93 13.19
CA PHE A 14 -8.20 1.69 14.38
C PHE A 14 -7.04 0.75 14.06
N GLN A 15 -5.97 0.87 14.85
CA GLN A 15 -4.87 -0.08 14.83
C GLN A 15 -5.09 -1.12 15.91
N ALA A 16 -4.90 -2.39 15.56
CA ALA A 16 -5.02 -3.51 16.48
C ALA A 16 -4.02 -4.60 16.12
N ASN A 17 -3.57 -5.33 17.14
CA ASN A 17 -2.76 -6.52 16.94
C ASN A 17 -3.65 -7.70 16.53
N ILE A 18 -3.18 -8.49 15.58
CA ILE A 18 -3.82 -9.76 15.23
C ILE A 18 -3.32 -10.81 16.23
N GLN A 19 -4.22 -11.36 17.04
CA GLN A 19 -3.91 -12.41 18.01
C GLN A 19 -4.61 -13.70 17.61
N ASN A 20 -3.85 -14.75 17.31
CA ASN A 20 -4.38 -16.05 16.87
C ASN A 20 -5.36 -15.96 15.69
N GLY A 21 -5.13 -15.01 14.77
CA GLY A 21 -6.00 -14.78 13.61
C GLY A 21 -7.24 -13.94 13.91
N PHE A 22 -7.41 -13.44 15.14
CA PHE A 22 -8.53 -12.58 15.54
C PHE A 22 -8.09 -11.12 15.71
N ILE A 23 -8.97 -10.20 15.30
CA ILE A 23 -8.88 -8.76 15.60
C ILE A 23 -10.05 -8.46 16.54
N GLU A 24 -9.76 -7.95 17.73
CA GLU A 24 -10.77 -7.51 18.66
C GLU A 24 -11.16 -6.05 18.38
N ILE A 25 -12.47 -5.76 18.39
CA ILE A 25 -12.96 -4.38 18.32
C ILE A 25 -12.63 -3.69 19.66
N PRO A 26 -11.89 -2.56 19.69
CA PRO A 26 -11.58 -1.84 20.91
C PRO A 26 -12.84 -1.44 21.70
N GLU A 27 -12.75 -1.47 23.03
CA GLU A 27 -13.88 -1.17 23.96
C GLU A 27 -14.65 0.10 23.61
N GLN A 28 -13.94 1.17 23.24
CA GLN A 28 -14.52 2.46 22.86
C GLN A 28 -15.49 2.40 21.66
N TYR A 29 -15.39 1.35 20.84
CA TYR A 29 -16.25 1.13 19.68
C TYR A 29 -17.26 0.01 19.88
N LYS A 30 -17.08 -0.89 20.87
CA LYS A 30 -17.92 -2.08 21.03
C LYS A 30 -19.41 -1.73 21.05
N SER A 31 -19.82 -0.73 21.84
CA SER A 31 -21.21 -0.26 21.96
C SER A 31 -21.86 0.10 20.61
N GLN A 32 -21.09 0.58 19.64
CA GLN A 32 -21.55 0.99 18.32
C GLN A 32 -21.77 -0.19 17.37
N PHE A 33 -21.18 -1.35 17.67
CA PHE A 33 -21.20 -2.56 16.86
C PHE A 33 -21.92 -3.76 17.52
N VAL A 34 -22.37 -3.65 18.78
CA VAL A 34 -23.06 -4.74 19.51
C VAL A 34 -24.34 -5.20 18.81
N THR A 35 -25.05 -4.29 18.15
CA THR A 35 -26.36 -4.61 17.56
C THR A 35 -26.27 -5.28 16.19
N GLN A 36 -25.09 -5.29 15.56
CA GLN A 36 -24.89 -5.75 14.20
C GLN A 36 -24.29 -7.16 14.20
N LYS A 37 -24.97 -8.11 13.55
CA LYS A 37 -24.48 -9.49 13.41
C LYS A 37 -23.29 -9.63 12.46
N SER A 38 -23.12 -8.69 11.55
CA SER A 38 -22.04 -8.70 10.56
C SER A 38 -21.64 -7.27 10.18
N VAL A 39 -20.36 -7.11 9.84
CA VAL A 39 -19.77 -5.84 9.41
C VAL A 39 -18.88 -6.07 8.19
N LYS A 40 -18.69 -5.04 7.37
CA LYS A 40 -17.66 -5.04 6.33
C LYS A 40 -16.32 -4.67 6.96
N VAL A 41 -15.31 -5.51 6.79
CA VAL A 41 -13.94 -5.27 7.31
C VAL A 41 -13.01 -4.92 6.15
N ILE A 42 -12.15 -3.92 6.35
CA ILE A 42 -11.07 -3.56 5.42
C ILE A 42 -9.77 -3.72 6.20
N LEU A 43 -8.86 -4.57 5.72
CA LEU A 43 -7.54 -4.77 6.32
C LEU A 43 -6.50 -4.09 5.45
N LEU A 44 -5.76 -3.16 6.06
CA LEU A 44 -4.61 -2.51 5.47
C LEU A 44 -3.38 -2.94 6.27
N LYS A 45 -2.31 -3.35 5.59
CA LYS A 45 -1.02 -3.61 6.22
C LYS A 45 0.02 -2.69 5.59
N PRO A 46 1.04 -2.25 6.33
CA PRO A 46 2.20 -1.62 5.74
C PRO A 46 2.76 -2.55 4.67
N GLU A 47 3.10 -1.98 3.51
CA GLU A 47 3.94 -2.68 2.56
C GLU A 47 5.33 -2.75 3.19
N GLU A 48 5.78 -3.95 3.53
CA GLU A 48 7.21 -4.15 3.76
C GLU A 48 7.85 -3.95 2.40
N HIS A 49 8.35 -2.73 2.15
CA HIS A 49 9.27 -2.49 1.05
C HIS A 49 10.52 -3.32 1.35
N THR A 50 10.51 -4.59 0.94
CA THR A 50 11.76 -5.17 0.48
C THR A 50 12.19 -4.25 -0.66
N PRO A 51 13.38 -3.64 -0.61
CA PRO A 51 13.92 -2.98 -1.79
C PRO A 51 14.09 -4.08 -2.84
N VAL A 52 13.04 -4.29 -3.62
CA VAL A 52 13.09 -5.11 -4.81
C VAL A 52 13.98 -4.30 -5.73
N GLU A 53 15.23 -4.74 -5.85
CA GLU A 53 16.19 -4.13 -6.73
C GLU A 53 15.58 -4.08 -8.13
N ASP A 54 15.21 -2.87 -8.55
CA ASP A 54 14.54 -2.68 -9.81
C ASP A 54 15.55 -2.78 -10.97
N LEU A 55 15.07 -2.74 -12.21
CA LEU A 55 15.95 -2.85 -13.36
C LEU A 55 16.97 -1.69 -13.42
N ILE A 56 16.59 -0.49 -12.96
CA ILE A 56 17.48 0.67 -12.94
C ILE A 56 18.58 0.46 -11.91
N ASP A 57 18.25 -0.01 -10.70
CA ASP A 57 19.20 -0.34 -9.65
C ASP A 57 20.23 -1.38 -10.13
N LYS A 58 19.77 -2.42 -10.83
CA LYS A 58 20.64 -3.46 -11.41
C LYS A 58 21.61 -2.89 -12.44
N LEU A 59 21.12 -2.04 -13.33
CA LEU A 59 21.93 -1.44 -14.40
C LEU A 59 22.91 -0.39 -13.87
N LEU A 60 22.57 0.33 -12.80
CA LEU A 60 23.49 1.26 -12.14
C LEU A 60 24.64 0.51 -11.46
N LYS A 61 24.37 -0.64 -10.84
CA LYS A 61 25.42 -1.47 -10.20
C LYS A 61 26.24 -2.25 -11.22
N ASN A 62 25.60 -2.77 -12.25
CA ASN A 62 26.24 -3.55 -13.31
C ASN A 62 25.77 -3.05 -14.70
N PRO A 63 26.40 -1.98 -15.21
CA PRO A 63 26.08 -1.45 -16.53
C PRO A 63 26.31 -2.48 -17.62
N ILE A 64 25.45 -2.48 -18.64
CA ILE A 64 25.64 -3.31 -19.83
C ILE A 64 26.92 -2.86 -20.53
N GLN A 65 27.84 -3.81 -20.69
CA GLN A 65 29.07 -3.59 -21.44
C GLN A 65 28.79 -3.81 -22.93
N VAL A 66 29.03 -2.79 -23.75
CA VAL A 66 28.91 -2.87 -25.21
C VAL A 66 30.28 -2.50 -25.78
N GLU A 67 30.83 -3.37 -26.64
CA GLU A 67 32.22 -3.26 -27.12
C GLU A 67 32.52 -1.91 -27.80
N GLU A 68 31.53 -1.30 -28.45
CA GLU A 68 31.65 -0.05 -29.20
C GLU A 68 31.08 1.16 -28.45
N PHE A 69 30.74 1.04 -27.15
CA PHE A 69 30.19 2.16 -26.40
C PHE A 69 31.26 3.21 -26.08
N GLN A 70 31.20 4.33 -26.80
CA GLN A 70 32.01 5.51 -26.55
C GLN A 70 31.12 6.64 -26.01
N PRO A 71 31.09 6.86 -24.68
CA PRO A 71 30.31 7.95 -24.13
C PRO A 71 30.89 9.30 -24.61
N LEU A 72 30.00 10.21 -25.01
CA LEU A 72 30.38 11.56 -25.37
C LEU A 72 31.05 12.26 -24.18
N LYS A 73 32.12 12.99 -24.46
CA LYS A 73 32.74 13.89 -23.50
C LYS A 73 31.81 15.06 -23.23
N ARG A 74 31.96 15.67 -22.05
CA ARG A 74 31.10 16.79 -21.61
C ARG A 74 31.07 17.97 -22.61
N ASN A 75 32.17 18.22 -23.31
CA ASN A 75 32.28 19.27 -24.32
C ASN A 75 31.63 18.89 -25.67
N GLU A 76 31.24 17.63 -25.87
CA GLU A 76 30.61 17.12 -27.10
C GLU A 76 29.07 17.07 -27.00
N ILE A 77 28.50 17.40 -25.83
CA ILE A 77 27.04 17.32 -25.55
C ILE A 77 26.30 18.62 -25.93
N TYR A 78 27.01 19.75 -26.04
CA TYR A 78 26.43 21.09 -26.16
C TYR A 78 26.61 21.74 -27.54
N GLU A 79 26.98 20.96 -28.56
CA GLU A 79 27.06 21.38 -29.97
C GLU A 79 25.73 21.18 -30.70
#